data_AF-A0A523BMK2-F1
#
_entry.id   AF-A0A523BMK2-F1
#
_cell.length_a   1.000
_cell.length_b   1.000
_cell.length_c   1.000
_cell.angle_alpha   90.00
_cell.angle_beta   90.00
_cell.angle_gamma   90.00
#
_symmetry.space_group_name_H-M   'P 1'
#
loop_
_entity.id
_entity.type
_entity.pdbx_description
1 polymer ?
#
loop_
_entity_poly.entity_id
_entity_poly.type
_entity_poly.pdbx_seq_one_letter_code
_entity_poly.pdbx_strand_id
1 'polypeptide(L)'
;MLGTDSLSPTPPSYRAVHMVKKRVLIPLLEIGVPLLLLLSLLIFLLMFNYYSPFPSCYEGDEGIAERRAREYFSQKYPSRPISSFSLIIYDMENPLFKHHSLYFIKLYFTKYTICFPKSTIIDYWVPNDSVIIAVGRDKRAFVLPDEFNSAIVREDIEVSCEERALDIVSFYLFCGGRKLLYSARDIPWSEELRDVIEGLKDTVKPPRILKKDDGYLLELFSWRWGRNGTVERWIVDIKENGVINVLEKTVVAQIPKKS
;
A
#
# COMPACT_ATOMS: atom_id res chain seq x y z
N MET A 1 -20.93 55.57 86.84
CA MET A 1 -20.95 54.24 86.20
C MET A 1 -21.76 54.40 84.92
N LEU A 2 -21.09 54.83 83.86
CA LEU A 2 -20.68 54.02 82.70
C LEU A 2 -21.88 53.54 81.88
N GLY A 3 -22.25 54.36 80.90
CA GLY A 3 -23.14 53.99 79.80
C GLY A 3 -22.39 53.19 78.74
N THR A 4 -23.05 52.19 78.19
CA THR A 4 -22.56 51.36 77.09
C THR A 4 -23.54 51.49 75.92
N ASP A 5 -23.15 52.27 74.92
CA ASP A 5 -23.82 52.31 73.61
C ASP A 5 -23.38 51.09 72.80
N SER A 6 -24.35 50.27 72.39
CA SER A 6 -24.16 49.11 71.51
C SER A 6 -24.22 49.54 70.05
N LEU A 7 -23.06 49.64 69.40
CA LEU A 7 -22.94 49.82 67.96
C LEU A 7 -23.31 48.52 67.22
N SER A 8 -24.38 48.58 66.43
CA SER A 8 -24.78 47.54 65.48
C SER A 8 -23.93 47.63 64.20
N PRO A 9 -23.35 46.52 63.69
CA PRO A 9 -22.62 46.53 62.43
C PRO A 9 -23.60 46.53 61.25
N THR A 10 -23.59 47.60 60.45
CA THR A 10 -24.25 47.63 59.14
C THR A 10 -23.61 46.59 58.20
N PRO A 11 -24.40 45.73 57.53
CA PRO A 11 -23.87 44.77 56.58
C PRO A 11 -23.27 45.47 55.35
N PRO A 12 -22.15 44.99 54.79
CA PRO A 12 -21.52 45.60 53.63
C PRO A 12 -22.48 45.59 52.44
N SER A 13 -22.62 46.75 51.78
CA SER A 13 -23.55 46.92 50.67
C SER A 13 -23.26 45.94 49.52
N TYR A 14 -24.31 45.24 49.07
CA TYR A 14 -24.29 44.29 47.96
C TYR A 14 -23.67 44.84 46.65
N ARG A 15 -23.59 46.18 46.50
CA ARG A 15 -23.01 46.85 45.33
C ARG A 15 -21.48 46.75 45.24
N ALA A 16 -20.76 46.73 46.37
CA ALA A 16 -19.30 46.68 46.36
C ALA A 16 -18.77 45.31 45.87
N VAL A 17 -19.47 44.23 46.21
CA VAL A 17 -19.10 42.86 45.80
C VAL A 17 -19.29 42.63 44.29
N HIS A 18 -20.29 43.28 43.68
CA HIS A 18 -20.57 43.15 42.24
C HIS A 18 -19.58 43.90 41.34
N MET A 19 -19.03 45.05 41.77
CA MET A 19 -18.05 45.81 40.96
C MET A 19 -16.67 45.15 40.95
N VAL A 20 -16.24 44.55 42.07
CA VAL A 20 -14.95 43.85 42.16
C VAL A 20 -14.95 42.59 41.27
N LYS A 21 -16.08 41.85 41.23
CA LYS A 21 -16.21 40.67 40.36
C LYS A 21 -16.09 41.01 38.87
N LYS A 22 -16.66 42.12 38.38
CA LYS A 22 -16.58 42.47 36.95
C LYS A 22 -15.18 42.96 36.51
N ARG A 23 -14.45 43.69 37.36
CA ARG A 23 -13.12 44.24 36.98
C ARG A 23 -12.01 43.19 36.93
N VAL A 24 -12.14 42.09 37.67
CA VAL A 24 -11.12 41.04 37.71
C VAL A 24 -11.44 39.90 36.73
N LEU A 25 -12.72 39.58 36.53
CA LEU A 25 -13.13 38.43 35.72
C LEU A 25 -12.99 38.66 34.21
N ILE A 26 -13.22 39.89 33.73
CA ILE A 26 -13.13 40.23 32.29
C ILE A 26 -11.69 40.08 31.75
N PRO A 27 -10.65 40.67 32.37
CA PRO A 27 -9.29 40.51 31.87
C PRO A 27 -8.74 39.08 32.02
N LEU A 28 -9.19 38.33 33.04
CA LEU A 28 -8.89 36.90 33.16
C LEU A 28 -9.50 36.06 32.03
N LEU A 29 -10.70 36.43 31.55
CA LEU A 29 -11.33 35.79 30.40
C LEU A 29 -10.63 36.16 29.07
N GLU A 30 -10.24 37.43 28.91
CA GLU A 30 -9.57 37.94 27.70
C GLU A 30 -8.19 37.33 27.49
N ILE A 31 -7.48 36.97 28.56
CA ILE A 31 -6.17 36.29 28.49
C ILE A 31 -6.34 34.77 28.50
N GLY A 32 -7.31 34.24 29.26
CA GLY A 32 -7.52 32.81 29.41
C GLY A 32 -8.01 32.11 28.14
N VAL A 33 -8.92 32.74 27.39
CA VAL A 33 -9.50 32.13 26.17
C VAL A 33 -8.45 31.98 25.05
N PRO A 34 -7.65 32.99 24.68
CA PRO A 34 -6.59 32.83 23.69
C PRO A 34 -5.53 31.81 24.09
N LEU A 35 -5.15 31.75 25.37
CA LEU A 35 -4.19 30.76 25.87
C LEU A 35 -4.73 29.34 25.73
N LEU A 36 -6.01 29.13 26.02
CA LEU A 36 -6.68 27.83 25.89
C LEU A 36 -6.83 27.42 24.43
N LEU A 37 -7.12 28.37 23.53
CA LEU A 37 -7.14 28.14 22.08
C LEU A 37 -5.75 27.81 21.55
N LEU A 38 -4.71 28.52 21.97
CA LEU A 38 -3.33 28.23 21.59
C LEU A 38 -2.90 26.85 22.07
N LEU A 39 -3.22 26.49 23.32
CA LEU A 39 -2.95 25.16 23.86
C LEU A 39 -3.71 24.08 23.07
N SER A 40 -4.97 24.34 22.72
CA SER A 40 -5.77 23.41 21.91
C SER A 40 -5.20 23.23 20.50
N LEU A 41 -4.70 24.29 19.88
CA LEU A 41 -4.04 24.26 18.58
C LEU A 41 -2.70 23.53 18.69
N LEU A 42 -1.94 23.75 19.75
CA LEU A 42 -0.66 23.08 19.97
C LEU A 42 -0.88 21.58 20.19
N ILE A 43 -1.86 21.20 21.01
CA ILE A 43 -2.29 19.81 21.19
C ILE A 43 -2.76 19.25 19.86
N PHE A 44 -3.57 19.99 19.09
CA PHE A 44 -4.01 19.55 17.77
C PHE A 44 -2.82 19.32 16.82
N LEU A 45 -1.83 20.21 16.77
CA LEU A 45 -0.64 20.07 15.94
C LEU A 45 0.27 18.94 16.41
N LEU A 46 0.40 18.75 17.73
CA LEU A 46 1.13 17.62 18.31
C LEU A 46 0.42 16.30 18.00
N MET A 47 -0.90 16.25 18.15
CA MET A 47 -1.72 15.10 17.78
C MET A 47 -1.70 14.91 16.25
N PHE A 48 -1.70 15.95 15.45
CA PHE A 48 -1.66 15.85 13.99
C PHE A 48 -0.28 15.43 13.47
N ASN A 49 0.81 15.74 14.18
CA ASN A 49 2.14 15.21 13.89
C ASN A 49 2.33 13.78 14.44
N TYR A 50 1.83 13.50 15.63
CA TYR A 50 1.95 12.19 16.29
C TYR A 50 1.02 11.13 15.67
N TYR A 51 -0.19 11.55 15.30
CA TYR A 51 -1.18 10.76 14.57
C TYR A 51 -1.19 11.08 13.06
N SER A 52 -0.29 11.93 12.57
CA SER A 52 0.02 11.90 11.14
C SER A 52 0.49 10.49 10.86
N PRO A 53 -0.13 9.80 9.90
CA PRO A 53 0.06 8.37 9.73
C PRO A 53 1.49 8.13 9.24
N PHE A 54 2.39 7.93 10.20
CA PHE A 54 3.79 7.56 10.08
C PHE A 54 4.63 8.51 9.19
N PRO A 55 5.52 9.36 9.74
CA PRO A 55 6.64 9.83 8.92
C PRO A 55 7.28 8.59 8.29
N SER A 56 7.56 8.63 6.98
CA SER A 56 8.18 7.50 6.28
C SER A 56 9.35 7.02 7.14
N CYS A 57 9.25 5.79 7.66
CA CYS A 57 10.33 5.23 8.47
C CYS A 57 11.58 4.98 7.62
N TYR A 58 11.39 5.02 6.29
CA TYR A 58 12.40 4.81 5.28
C TYR A 58 12.85 6.14 4.69
N GLU A 59 14.15 6.27 4.49
CA GLU A 59 14.79 7.38 3.79
C GLU A 59 15.23 6.94 2.39
N GLY A 60 15.72 7.88 1.57
CA GLY A 60 16.23 7.58 0.24
C GLY A 60 15.19 6.95 -0.70
N ASP A 61 15.61 5.92 -1.44
CA ASP A 61 14.79 5.26 -2.46
C ASP A 61 13.69 4.39 -1.85
N GLU A 62 13.97 3.73 -0.72
CA GLU A 62 12.95 3.02 0.06
C GLU A 62 11.82 3.95 0.51
N GLY A 63 12.17 5.16 0.99
CA GLY A 63 11.19 6.17 1.38
C GLY A 63 10.32 6.66 0.21
N ILE A 64 10.90 6.74 -0.99
CA ILE A 64 10.14 7.06 -2.21
C ILE A 64 9.19 5.92 -2.56
N ALA A 65 9.69 4.68 -2.52
CA ALA A 65 8.90 3.49 -2.80
C ALA A 65 7.73 3.34 -1.81
N GLU A 66 7.97 3.58 -0.52
CA GLU A 66 6.96 3.58 0.53
C GLU A 66 5.83 4.58 0.22
N ARG A 67 6.19 5.84 -0.06
CA ARG A 67 5.20 6.89 -0.36
C ARG A 67 4.35 6.50 -1.57
N ARG A 68 4.99 6.00 -2.63
CA ARG A 68 4.28 5.57 -3.85
C ARG A 68 3.35 4.37 -3.59
N ALA A 69 3.79 3.41 -2.78
CA ALA A 69 2.94 2.29 -2.39
C ALA A 69 1.75 2.74 -1.53
N ARG A 70 1.94 3.72 -0.62
CA ARG A 70 0.84 4.30 0.17
C ARG A 70 -0.20 4.97 -0.75
N GLU A 71 0.24 5.74 -1.73
CA GLU A 71 -0.66 6.34 -2.74
C GLU A 71 -1.47 5.25 -3.47
N TYR A 72 -0.78 4.22 -3.98
CA TYR A 72 -1.40 3.10 -4.68
C TYR A 72 -2.47 2.40 -3.81
N PHE A 73 -2.12 2.00 -2.59
CA PHE A 73 -3.05 1.29 -1.71
C PHE A 73 -4.20 2.17 -1.22
N SER A 74 -3.98 3.47 -1.05
CA SER A 74 -5.04 4.43 -0.69
C SER A 74 -6.08 4.55 -1.80
N GLN A 75 -5.63 4.57 -3.06
CA GLN A 75 -6.52 4.57 -4.22
C GLN A 75 -7.25 3.23 -4.39
N LYS A 76 -6.55 2.11 -4.16
CA LYS A 76 -7.13 0.76 -4.26
C LYS A 76 -8.15 0.47 -3.17
N TYR A 77 -7.97 1.02 -1.97
CA TYR A 77 -8.83 0.82 -0.80
C TYR A 77 -9.34 2.14 -0.22
N PRO A 78 -10.16 2.90 -0.97
CA PRO A 78 -10.55 4.27 -0.57
C PRO A 78 -11.40 4.31 0.71
N SER A 79 -12.04 3.18 1.06
CA SER A 79 -12.87 3.06 2.26
C SER A 79 -12.08 2.71 3.53
N ARG A 80 -10.76 2.50 3.43
CA ARG A 80 -9.90 2.19 4.58
C ARG A 80 -8.95 3.36 4.84
N PRO A 81 -8.90 3.89 6.08
CA PRO A 81 -8.01 4.99 6.38
C PRO A 81 -6.54 4.56 6.21
N ILE A 82 -5.69 5.45 5.69
CA ILE A 82 -4.25 5.21 5.45
C ILE A 82 -3.52 4.75 6.72
N SER A 83 -3.98 5.23 7.88
CA SER A 83 -3.48 4.86 9.21
C SER A 83 -3.74 3.40 9.61
N SER A 84 -4.57 2.66 8.86
CA SER A 84 -4.96 1.28 9.20
C SER A 84 -4.06 0.20 8.62
N PHE A 85 -2.99 0.58 7.91
CA PHE A 85 -2.07 -0.38 7.33
C PHE A 85 -0.58 -0.08 7.55
N SER A 86 0.17 -1.14 7.81
CA SER A 86 1.63 -1.16 7.85
C SER A 86 2.16 -1.69 6.53
N LEU A 87 3.29 -1.16 6.09
CA LEU A 87 4.00 -1.63 4.91
C LEU A 87 5.30 -2.31 5.34
N ILE A 88 5.60 -3.46 4.75
CA ILE A 88 6.92 -4.08 4.84
C ILE A 88 7.54 -4.03 3.45
N ILE A 89 8.72 -3.44 3.37
CA ILE A 89 9.49 -3.26 2.13
C ILE A 89 10.57 -4.33 2.07
N TYR A 90 10.68 -4.99 0.93
CA TYR A 90 11.73 -5.93 0.60
C TYR A 90 12.44 -5.46 -0.66
N ASP A 91 13.76 -5.33 -0.58
CA ASP A 91 14.58 -5.08 -1.75
C ASP A 91 14.55 -6.31 -2.67
N MET A 92 14.53 -6.03 -3.95
CA MET A 92 14.54 -7.05 -4.98
C MET A 92 15.53 -6.66 -6.07
N GLU A 93 16.29 -7.65 -6.52
CA GLU A 93 17.14 -7.52 -7.69
C GLU A 93 16.45 -8.19 -8.89
N ASN A 94 16.52 -7.53 -10.04
CA ASN A 94 16.15 -8.15 -11.31
C ASN A 94 17.11 -7.68 -12.40
N PRO A 95 17.74 -8.60 -13.17
CA PRO A 95 18.67 -8.24 -14.24
C PRO A 95 18.07 -7.39 -15.37
N LEU A 96 16.75 -7.29 -15.46
CA LEU A 96 16.06 -6.38 -16.37
C LEU A 96 16.24 -4.91 -15.95
N PHE A 97 16.33 -4.61 -14.65
CA PHE A 97 16.35 -3.26 -14.09
C PHE A 97 17.73 -2.95 -13.47
N LYS A 98 18.64 -2.41 -14.29
CA LYS A 98 19.98 -1.96 -13.90
C LYS A 98 20.00 -0.50 -13.42
N HIS A 99 19.01 0.28 -13.82
CA HIS A 99 18.90 1.71 -13.53
C HIS A 99 17.79 2.05 -12.55
N HIS A 100 16.98 1.07 -12.14
CA HIS A 100 15.99 1.20 -11.08
C HIS A 100 16.28 0.24 -9.93
N SER A 101 16.10 0.73 -8.71
CA SER A 101 15.97 -0.11 -7.52
C SER A 101 14.54 -0.65 -7.47
N LEU A 102 14.36 -1.95 -7.22
CA LEU A 102 13.04 -2.56 -7.13
C LEU A 102 12.70 -2.90 -5.68
N TYR A 103 11.48 -2.56 -5.30
CA TYR A 103 10.97 -2.79 -3.95
C TYR A 103 9.67 -3.57 -4.03
N PHE A 104 9.66 -4.77 -3.45
CA PHE A 104 8.45 -5.55 -3.23
C PHE A 104 7.83 -5.15 -1.89
N ILE A 105 6.66 -4.54 -1.92
CA ILE A 105 6.03 -3.93 -0.75
C ILE A 105 4.76 -4.71 -0.41
N LYS A 106 4.71 -5.25 0.80
CA LYS A 106 3.54 -5.95 1.33
C LYS A 106 2.71 -5.04 2.23
N LEU A 107 1.40 -5.08 2.00
CA LEU A 107 0.39 -4.43 2.81
C LEU A 107 -0.07 -5.35 3.93
N TYR A 108 -0.07 -4.84 5.16
CA TYR A 108 -0.65 -5.51 6.32
C TYR A 108 -1.66 -4.59 6.98
N PHE A 109 -2.89 -5.07 7.16
CA PHE A 109 -3.87 -4.34 7.96
C PHE A 109 -3.70 -4.72 9.42
N THR A 110 -3.43 -3.71 10.25
CA THR A 110 -3.28 -3.89 11.69
C THR A 110 -4.62 -3.52 12.33
N LYS A 111 -5.36 -4.52 12.83
CA LYS A 111 -6.52 -4.25 13.68
C LYS A 111 -6.09 -4.36 15.14
N TYR A 112 -5.87 -3.22 15.78
CA TYR A 112 -5.74 -3.17 17.24
C TYR A 112 -7.12 -3.41 17.86
N THR A 113 -7.36 -4.60 18.40
CA THR A 113 -8.50 -4.82 19.29
C THR A 113 -7.99 -4.70 20.72
N ILE A 114 -8.26 -3.57 21.38
CA ILE A 114 -7.93 -3.37 22.79
C ILE A 114 -9.02 -4.06 23.61
N CYS A 115 -8.75 -5.27 24.10
CA CYS A 115 -9.58 -5.96 25.09
C CYS A 115 -9.00 -5.73 26.49
N PHE A 116 -9.50 -4.73 27.22
CA PHE A 116 -9.24 -4.64 28.65
C PHE A 116 -10.09 -5.71 29.39
N PRO A 117 -9.54 -6.41 30.41
CA PRO A 117 -8.30 -6.11 31.14
C PRO A 117 -7.12 -7.06 30.86
N LYS A 118 -7.21 -8.03 29.95
CA LYS A 118 -6.08 -8.95 29.67
C LYS A 118 -6.06 -9.37 28.20
N SER A 119 -4.91 -9.13 27.58
CA SER A 119 -4.48 -9.47 26.20
C SER A 119 -4.91 -8.51 25.09
N THR A 120 -3.92 -7.78 24.57
CA THR A 120 -3.95 -7.21 23.22
C THR A 120 -3.76 -8.36 22.24
N ILE A 121 -4.83 -8.79 21.59
CA ILE A 121 -4.71 -9.71 20.45
C ILE A 121 -4.52 -8.83 19.22
N ILE A 122 -3.33 -8.89 18.62
CA ILE A 122 -3.07 -8.32 17.30
C ILE A 122 -3.62 -9.33 16.28
N ASP A 123 -4.91 -9.20 15.98
CA ASP A 123 -5.52 -9.98 14.90
C ASP A 123 -5.15 -9.34 13.56
N TYR A 124 -4.20 -9.96 12.85
CA TYR A 124 -3.86 -9.62 11.47
C TYR A 124 -4.98 -10.09 10.53
N TRP A 125 -6.00 -9.26 10.32
CA TRP A 125 -7.01 -9.51 9.29
C TRP A 125 -6.54 -8.98 7.92
N VAL A 126 -5.79 -9.85 7.24
CA VAL A 126 -5.36 -9.85 5.83
C VAL A 126 -6.46 -9.31 4.89
N PRO A 127 -6.19 -8.27 4.08
CA PRO A 127 -5.49 -8.49 2.81
C PRO A 127 -3.95 -8.52 2.93
N ASN A 128 -3.34 -9.59 2.43
CA ASN A 128 -1.94 -9.69 2.06
C ASN A 128 -1.94 -9.28 0.60
N ASP A 129 -2.02 -7.97 0.37
CA ASP A 129 -1.81 -7.44 -0.96
C ASP A 129 -0.36 -6.98 -1.07
N SER A 130 0.14 -6.92 -2.29
CA SER A 130 1.51 -6.52 -2.54
C SER A 130 1.61 -5.73 -3.83
N VAL A 131 2.58 -4.84 -3.87
CA VAL A 131 2.90 -4.04 -5.04
C VAL A 131 4.40 -4.01 -5.23
N ILE A 132 4.86 -3.96 -6.48
CA ILE A 132 6.27 -3.71 -6.77
C ILE A 132 6.40 -2.26 -7.20
N ILE A 133 7.34 -1.55 -6.59
CA ILE A 133 7.69 -0.18 -6.99
C ILE A 133 9.10 -0.18 -7.56
N ALA A 134 9.27 0.35 -8.76
CA ALA A 134 10.57 0.62 -9.35
C ALA A 134 10.94 2.09 -9.13
N VAL A 135 12.08 2.36 -8.51
CA VAL A 135 12.57 3.73 -8.25
C VAL A 135 13.81 3.98 -9.09
N GLY A 136 13.72 4.94 -10.01
CA GLY A 136 14.82 5.33 -10.89
C GLY A 136 15.84 6.21 -10.17
N ARG A 137 17.04 6.33 -10.74
CA ARG A 137 18.11 7.22 -10.23
C ARG A 137 17.67 8.69 -10.16
N ASP A 138 16.74 9.09 -11.01
CA ASP A 138 16.10 10.42 -11.03
C ASP A 138 15.02 10.61 -9.95
N LYS A 139 14.88 9.64 -9.05
CA LYS A 139 13.91 9.60 -7.94
C LYS A 139 12.45 9.52 -8.39
N ARG A 140 12.18 9.20 -9.67
CA ARG A 140 10.83 8.85 -10.14
C ARG A 140 10.51 7.42 -9.76
N ALA A 141 9.25 7.17 -9.41
CA ALA A 141 8.77 5.86 -8.99
C ALA A 141 7.63 5.37 -9.90
N PHE A 142 7.66 4.09 -10.23
CA PHE A 142 6.69 3.42 -11.11
C PHE A 142 6.03 2.26 -10.36
N VAL A 143 4.71 2.22 -10.40
CA VAL A 143 3.89 1.14 -9.84
C VAL A 143 3.79 0.01 -10.86
N LEU A 144 4.30 -1.18 -10.54
CA LEU A 144 4.25 -2.34 -11.44
C LEU A 144 3.08 -3.26 -11.09
N PRO A 145 2.40 -3.85 -12.09
CA PRO A 145 2.69 -3.81 -13.53
C PRO A 145 2.05 -2.62 -14.29
N ASP A 146 1.25 -1.77 -13.63
CA ASP A 146 0.43 -0.75 -14.30
C ASP A 146 1.26 0.28 -15.09
N GLU A 147 2.43 0.66 -14.56
CA GLU A 147 3.37 1.60 -15.16
C GLU A 147 4.61 0.88 -15.76
N PHE A 148 4.51 -0.42 -16.04
CA PHE A 148 5.64 -1.25 -16.49
C PHE A 148 6.31 -0.73 -17.77
N ASN A 149 5.53 -0.42 -18.80
CA ASN A 149 6.09 0.10 -20.06
C ASN A 149 6.84 1.43 -19.86
N SER A 150 6.36 2.29 -18.96
CA SER A 150 7.05 3.55 -18.61
C SER A 150 8.40 3.29 -17.94
N ALA A 151 8.48 2.26 -17.10
CA ALA A 151 9.72 1.86 -16.45
C ALA A 151 10.69 1.20 -17.44
N ILE A 152 10.20 0.34 -18.34
CA ILE A 152 11.00 -0.33 -19.38
C ILE A 152 11.63 0.66 -20.36
N VAL A 153 10.85 1.63 -20.84
CA VAL A 153 11.38 2.68 -21.75
C VAL A 153 12.48 3.49 -21.09
N ARG A 154 12.38 3.74 -19.77
CA ARG A 154 13.44 4.43 -19.03
C ARG A 154 14.66 3.58 -18.76
N GLU A 155 14.46 2.27 -18.62
CA GLU A 155 15.54 1.31 -18.45
C GLU A 155 16.29 1.06 -19.78
N ASP A 156 15.74 1.52 -20.91
CA ASP A 156 16.32 1.41 -22.25
C ASP A 156 16.63 -0.04 -22.61
N ILE A 157 15.65 -0.93 -22.37
CA ILE A 157 15.82 -2.37 -22.61
C ILE A 157 15.68 -2.65 -24.11
N GLU A 158 16.68 -3.35 -24.63
CA GLU A 158 16.64 -3.96 -25.97
C GLU A 158 16.30 -5.46 -25.90
N VAL A 159 15.44 -5.90 -26.79
CA VAL A 159 15.01 -7.30 -26.93
C VAL A 159 15.62 -7.91 -28.19
N SER A 160 16.83 -8.42 -28.04
CA SER A 160 17.60 -8.99 -29.16
C SER A 160 17.37 -10.49 -29.39
N CYS A 161 16.76 -11.19 -28.43
CA CYS A 161 16.55 -12.64 -28.50
C CYS A 161 15.25 -13.10 -27.80
N GLU A 162 14.84 -14.33 -28.10
CA GLU A 162 13.64 -14.96 -27.53
C GLU A 162 13.70 -15.12 -26.00
N GLU A 163 14.87 -15.44 -25.46
CA GLU A 163 15.08 -15.57 -24.01
C GLU A 163 14.81 -14.23 -23.31
N ARG A 164 15.34 -13.13 -23.86
CA ARG A 164 15.12 -11.79 -23.32
C ARG A 164 13.64 -11.38 -23.39
N ALA A 165 12.96 -11.73 -24.47
CA ALA A 165 11.52 -11.51 -24.64
C ALA A 165 10.72 -12.25 -23.55
N LEU A 166 11.09 -13.51 -23.29
CA LEU A 166 10.45 -14.33 -22.27
C LEU A 166 10.72 -13.79 -20.86
N ASP A 167 11.94 -13.35 -20.55
CA ASP A 167 12.30 -12.77 -19.26
C ASP A 167 11.45 -11.54 -18.94
N ILE A 168 11.31 -10.64 -19.91
CA ILE A 168 10.51 -9.41 -19.79
C ILE A 168 9.05 -9.73 -19.45
N VAL A 169 8.44 -10.66 -20.19
CA VAL A 169 7.04 -11.03 -19.94
C VAL A 169 6.88 -11.85 -18.67
N SER A 170 7.83 -12.72 -18.35
CA SER A 170 7.85 -13.47 -17.09
C SER A 170 7.85 -12.50 -15.90
N PHE A 171 8.69 -11.47 -15.95
CA PHE A 171 8.74 -10.46 -14.89
C PHE A 171 7.49 -9.57 -14.86
N TYR A 172 6.92 -9.19 -16.00
CA TYR A 172 5.65 -8.49 -16.07
C TYR A 172 4.51 -9.28 -15.40
N LEU A 173 4.42 -10.58 -15.69
CA LEU A 173 3.44 -11.48 -15.08
C LEU A 173 3.67 -11.59 -13.56
N PHE A 174 4.93 -11.73 -13.14
CA PHE A 174 5.31 -11.75 -11.72
C PHE A 174 4.86 -10.49 -10.99
N CYS A 175 5.09 -9.31 -11.58
CA CYS A 175 4.63 -8.04 -11.02
C CYS A 175 3.10 -8.02 -10.84
N GLY A 176 2.37 -8.65 -11.74
CA GLY A 176 0.93 -8.84 -11.65
C GLY A 176 0.47 -9.97 -10.70
N GLY A 177 1.37 -10.56 -9.91
CA GLY A 177 1.05 -11.65 -8.98
C GLY A 177 0.78 -12.98 -9.67
N ARG A 178 1.40 -13.22 -10.83
CA ARG A 178 1.22 -14.45 -11.62
C ARG A 178 2.53 -15.22 -11.75
N LYS A 179 2.40 -16.53 -11.93
CA LYS A 179 3.50 -17.44 -12.22
C LYS A 179 3.38 -17.92 -13.66
N LEU A 180 4.45 -17.82 -14.46
CA LEU A 180 4.52 -18.42 -15.78
C LEU A 180 4.46 -19.96 -15.68
N LEU A 181 3.73 -20.60 -16.58
CA LEU A 181 3.60 -22.06 -16.65
C LEU A 181 4.27 -22.57 -17.93
N TYR A 182 5.14 -23.56 -17.78
CA TYR A 182 5.71 -24.35 -18.88
C TYR A 182 4.94 -25.66 -19.07
N SER A 183 4.27 -26.13 -18.03
CA SER A 183 3.40 -27.30 -18.07
C SER A 183 2.26 -27.22 -17.05
N ALA A 184 1.24 -28.05 -17.22
CA ALA A 184 0.18 -28.20 -16.21
C ALA A 184 0.71 -28.63 -14.83
N ARG A 185 1.88 -29.31 -14.78
CA ARG A 185 2.49 -29.74 -13.51
C ARG A 185 3.06 -28.59 -12.69
N ASP A 186 3.31 -27.44 -13.32
CA ASP A 186 3.83 -26.25 -12.65
C ASP A 186 2.77 -25.53 -11.80
N ILE A 187 1.51 -25.92 -11.97
CA ILE A 187 0.40 -25.46 -11.16
C ILE A 187 0.63 -25.90 -9.71
N PRO A 188 0.55 -24.99 -8.72
CA PRO A 188 0.66 -25.34 -7.31
C PRO A 188 -0.33 -26.42 -6.89
N TRP A 189 0.09 -27.31 -5.97
CA TRP A 189 -0.70 -28.45 -5.49
C TRP A 189 -1.05 -29.49 -6.55
N SER A 190 -0.25 -29.58 -7.62
CA SER A 190 -0.51 -30.49 -8.74
C SER A 190 -0.62 -31.96 -8.34
N GLU A 191 0.13 -32.41 -7.33
CA GLU A 191 0.05 -33.77 -6.79
C GLU A 191 -1.31 -34.08 -6.14
N GLU A 192 -1.91 -33.10 -5.45
CA GLU A 192 -3.19 -33.26 -4.74
C GLU A 192 -4.40 -33.15 -5.68
N LEU A 193 -4.18 -32.61 -6.88
CA LEU A 193 -5.20 -32.31 -7.89
C LEU A 193 -4.96 -33.08 -9.19
N ARG A 194 -4.34 -34.26 -9.10
CA ARG A 194 -3.83 -35.04 -10.23
C ARG A 194 -4.82 -35.16 -11.39
N ASP A 195 -6.08 -35.50 -11.12
CA ASP A 195 -7.10 -35.68 -12.16
C ASP A 195 -7.43 -34.37 -12.91
N VAL A 196 -7.47 -33.24 -12.18
CA VAL A 196 -7.68 -31.91 -12.76
C VAL A 196 -6.47 -31.50 -13.61
N ILE A 197 -5.25 -31.77 -13.11
CA ILE A 197 -4.01 -31.44 -13.80
C ILE A 197 -3.82 -32.28 -15.07
N GLU A 198 -4.16 -33.57 -15.03
CA GLU A 198 -4.06 -34.43 -16.22
C GLU A 198 -5.02 -33.95 -17.31
N GLY A 199 -6.22 -33.47 -16.94
CA GLY A 199 -7.16 -32.82 -17.86
C GLY A 199 -6.65 -31.53 -18.50
N LEU A 200 -5.62 -30.88 -17.94
CA LEU A 200 -5.03 -29.64 -18.45
C LEU A 200 -3.72 -29.85 -19.22
N LYS A 201 -3.18 -31.07 -19.24
CA LYS A 201 -1.88 -31.39 -19.84
C LYS A 201 -1.82 -31.10 -21.34
N ASP A 202 -2.94 -31.25 -22.03
CA ASP A 202 -3.04 -30.93 -23.46
C ASP A 202 -3.37 -29.47 -23.76
N THR A 203 -3.72 -28.71 -22.73
CA THR A 203 -4.08 -27.31 -22.85
C THR A 203 -2.91 -26.40 -22.46
N VAL A 204 -2.28 -26.66 -21.31
CA VAL A 204 -1.16 -25.86 -20.81
C VAL A 204 0.13 -26.34 -21.46
N LYS A 205 0.59 -25.60 -22.47
CA LYS A 205 1.82 -25.87 -23.21
C LYS A 205 2.92 -24.87 -22.82
N PRO A 206 4.20 -25.21 -23.07
CA PRO A 206 5.30 -24.27 -22.90
C PRO A 206 5.08 -22.99 -23.71
N PRO A 207 5.68 -21.85 -23.30
CA PRO A 207 5.61 -20.61 -24.04
C PRO A 207 6.07 -20.81 -25.49
N ARG A 208 5.25 -20.34 -26.43
CA ARG A 208 5.59 -20.30 -27.85
C ARG A 208 5.97 -18.87 -28.22
N ILE A 209 7.16 -18.70 -28.75
CA ILE A 209 7.72 -17.40 -29.12
C ILE A 209 7.90 -17.38 -30.63
N LEU A 210 7.41 -16.32 -31.27
CA LEU A 210 7.52 -16.10 -32.71
C LEU A 210 8.18 -14.75 -32.94
N LYS A 211 9.32 -14.75 -33.65
CA LYS A 211 9.99 -13.52 -34.05
C LYS A 211 9.13 -12.76 -35.07
N LYS A 212 9.04 -11.44 -34.90
CA LYS A 212 8.44 -10.48 -35.82
C LYS A 212 9.51 -9.49 -36.30
N ASP A 213 9.15 -8.66 -37.27
CA ASP A 213 10.04 -7.60 -37.78
C ASP A 213 10.35 -6.55 -36.71
N ASP A 214 9.44 -6.32 -35.76
CA ASP A 214 9.55 -5.27 -34.73
C ASP A 214 9.53 -5.82 -33.30
N GLY A 215 9.95 -7.09 -33.12
CA GLY A 215 10.08 -7.74 -31.81
C GLY A 215 9.60 -9.19 -31.82
N TYR A 216 8.74 -9.54 -30.86
CA TYR A 216 8.31 -10.92 -30.60
C TYR A 216 6.83 -11.02 -30.25
N LEU A 217 6.19 -12.09 -30.72
CA LEU A 217 4.85 -12.49 -30.31
C LEU A 217 4.94 -13.75 -29.45
N LEU A 218 4.40 -13.68 -28.24
CA LEU A 218 4.41 -14.76 -27.27
C LEU A 218 2.99 -15.26 -27.02
N GLU A 219 2.82 -16.57 -27.10
CA GLU A 219 1.65 -17.28 -26.57
C GLU A 219 2.10 -18.09 -25.35
N LEU A 220 1.47 -17.86 -24.20
CA LEU A 220 1.88 -18.48 -22.94
C LEU A 220 0.71 -18.71 -21.98
N PHE A 221 1.00 -19.44 -20.91
CA PHE A 221 0.05 -19.70 -19.82
C PHE A 221 0.61 -19.19 -18.50
N SER A 222 -0.27 -18.69 -17.64
CA SER A 222 0.09 -18.24 -16.30
C SER A 222 -0.88 -18.75 -15.25
N TRP A 223 -0.39 -18.94 -14.04
CA TRP A 223 -1.18 -19.18 -12.86
C TRP A 223 -1.35 -17.91 -12.04
N ARG A 224 -2.60 -17.61 -11.67
CA ARG A 224 -2.94 -16.54 -10.74
C ARG A 224 -3.42 -17.13 -9.42
N TRP A 225 -2.81 -16.66 -8.32
CA TRP A 225 -3.24 -16.99 -6.97
C TRP A 225 -4.56 -16.30 -6.62
N GLY A 226 -5.42 -16.99 -5.89
CA GLY A 226 -6.72 -16.49 -5.46
C GLY A 226 -7.42 -17.47 -4.53
N ARG A 227 -8.68 -17.19 -4.16
CA ARG A 227 -9.53 -18.16 -3.44
C ARG A 227 -9.67 -19.47 -4.23
N ASN A 228 -9.81 -19.32 -5.54
CA ASN A 228 -9.58 -20.37 -6.52
C ASN A 228 -8.36 -19.95 -7.34
N GLY A 229 -7.50 -20.90 -7.65
CA GLY A 229 -6.40 -20.63 -8.55
C GLY A 229 -6.89 -20.61 -10.00
N THR A 230 -6.33 -19.73 -10.82
CA THR A 230 -6.79 -19.54 -12.20
C THR A 230 -5.66 -19.75 -13.18
N VAL A 231 -5.92 -20.53 -14.23
CA VAL A 231 -5.04 -20.67 -15.38
C VAL A 231 -5.52 -19.70 -16.46
N GLU A 232 -4.63 -18.79 -16.85
CA GLU A 232 -4.89 -17.76 -17.87
C GLU A 232 -3.97 -18.00 -19.07
N ARG A 233 -4.52 -17.98 -20.29
CA ARG A 233 -3.78 -17.93 -21.56
C ARG A 233 -3.58 -16.47 -21.97
N TRP A 234 -2.40 -16.18 -22.49
CA TRP A 234 -2.00 -14.84 -22.90
C TRP A 234 -1.44 -14.87 -24.32
N ILE A 235 -1.80 -13.86 -25.10
CA ILE A 235 -1.11 -13.50 -26.33
C ILE A 235 -0.53 -12.11 -26.12
N VAL A 236 0.79 -12.01 -26.20
CA VAL A 236 1.55 -10.81 -25.84
C VAL A 236 2.48 -10.44 -26.98
N ASP A 237 2.43 -9.18 -27.41
CA ASP A 237 3.36 -8.61 -28.36
C ASP A 237 4.40 -7.77 -27.60
N ILE A 238 5.67 -8.07 -27.78
CA ILE A 238 6.78 -7.32 -27.20
C ILE A 238 7.53 -6.65 -28.34
N LYS A 239 7.74 -5.34 -28.21
CA LYS A 239 8.53 -4.58 -29.18
C LYS A 239 10.03 -4.73 -28.91
N GLU A 240 10.87 -4.41 -29.89
CA GLU A 240 12.34 -4.42 -29.73
C GLU A 240 12.84 -3.57 -28.56
N ASN A 241 12.11 -2.51 -28.20
CA ASN A 241 12.40 -1.66 -27.03
C ASN A 241 11.80 -2.19 -25.70
N GLY A 242 11.37 -3.45 -25.66
CA GLY A 242 10.84 -4.11 -24.47
C GLY A 242 9.40 -3.76 -24.10
N VAL A 243 8.74 -2.82 -24.81
CA VAL A 243 7.35 -2.45 -24.53
C VAL A 243 6.44 -3.65 -24.75
N ILE A 244 5.60 -3.93 -23.75
CA ILE A 244 4.66 -5.04 -23.74
C ILE A 244 3.26 -4.55 -24.13
N ASN A 245 2.63 -5.24 -25.07
CA ASN A 245 1.22 -5.10 -25.42
C ASN A 245 0.50 -6.44 -25.23
N VAL A 246 -0.44 -6.48 -24.30
CA VAL A 246 -1.30 -7.66 -24.12
C VAL A 246 -2.40 -7.61 -25.18
N LEU A 247 -2.35 -8.53 -26.14
CA LEU A 247 -3.32 -8.61 -27.23
C LEU A 247 -4.56 -9.42 -26.82
N GLU A 248 -4.35 -10.54 -26.15
CA GLU A 248 -5.42 -11.41 -25.67
C GLU A 248 -5.09 -11.92 -24.27
N LYS A 249 -6.13 -12.01 -23.44
CA LYS A 249 -6.06 -12.65 -22.12
C LYS A 249 -7.35 -13.42 -21.86
N THR A 250 -7.25 -14.73 -21.73
CA THR A 250 -8.41 -15.62 -21.60
C THR A 250 -8.24 -16.55 -20.41
N VAL A 251 -9.28 -16.69 -19.57
CA VAL A 251 -9.29 -17.69 -18.49
C VAL A 251 -9.60 -19.05 -19.09
N VAL A 252 -8.69 -20.01 -18.88
CA VAL A 252 -8.78 -21.35 -19.46
C VAL A 252 -9.32 -22.35 -18.46
N ALA A 253 -8.97 -22.19 -17.17
CA ALA A 253 -9.48 -23.03 -16.11
C ALA A 253 -9.50 -22.30 -14.78
N GLN A 254 -10.45 -22.68 -13.93
CA GLN A 254 -10.49 -22.32 -12.52
C GLN A 254 -10.35 -23.59 -11.70
N ILE A 255 -9.36 -23.60 -10.81
CA ILE A 255 -9.03 -24.73 -9.97
C ILE A 255 -9.41 -24.35 -8.53
N PRO A 256 -10.41 -25.01 -7.94
CA PRO A 256 -10.82 -24.73 -6.57
C PRO A 256 -9.67 -25.05 -5.62
N LYS A 257 -9.44 -24.17 -4.63
CA LYS A 257 -8.53 -24.49 -3.54
C LYS A 257 -9.19 -25.59 -2.69
N LYS A 258 -8.47 -26.68 -2.44
CA LYS A 258 -8.93 -27.72 -1.51
C LYS A 258 -9.01 -27.10 -0.11
N SER A 259 -10.20 -27.17 0.49
CA SER A 259 -10.51 -26.70 1.84
C SER A 259 -9.81 -27.52 2.90
#